data_AF-A0A1Q6YVW9-F1
#
_entry.id   AF-A0A1Q6YVW9-F1
#
_cell.length_a   1.000
_cell.length_b   1.000
_cell.length_c   1.000
_cell.angle_alpha   90.00
_cell.angle_beta   90.00
_cell.angle_gamma   90.00
#
_symmetry.space_group_name_H-M   'P 1'
#
loop_
_entity.id
_entity.type
_entity.pdbx_description
1 polymer ?
#
loop_
_entity_poly.entity_id
_entity_poly.type
_entity_poly.pdbx_seq_one_letter_code
_entity_poly.pdbx_strand_id
1 'polypeptide(L)'
;MIRTDCVDAARIAHEGRAPTLEEKLRFKRNVAYAMERCTEAVDTLHALAGANGIYDRYPIQRLFRDQHALAAHIGFSWDTQGGPWALVALGGEFASPTM
;
A
#
# COMPACT_ATOMS: atom_id res chain seq x y z
N MET A 1 -4.09 5.82 -8.82
CA MET A 1 -3.71 4.40 -8.79
C MET A 1 -4.73 3.56 -8.02
N ILE A 2 -4.81 3.67 -6.68
CA ILE A 2 -5.74 2.83 -5.86
C ILE A 2 -7.20 2.91 -6.32
N ARG A 3 -7.72 4.11 -6.56
CA ARG A 3 -9.09 4.28 -7.09
C ARG A 3 -9.31 3.49 -8.39
N THR A 4 -8.34 3.53 -9.30
CA THR A 4 -8.40 2.80 -10.57
C THR A 4 -8.44 1.30 -10.31
N ASP A 5 -7.61 0.80 -9.40
CA ASP A 5 -7.62 -0.63 -9.02
C ASP A 5 -8.95 -1.05 -8.40
N CYS A 6 -9.59 -0.21 -7.59
CA CYS A 6 -10.93 -0.49 -7.05
C CYS A 6 -11.99 -0.58 -8.15
N VAL A 7 -11.94 0.33 -9.13
CA VAL A 7 -12.86 0.31 -10.28
C VAL A 7 -12.62 -0.93 -11.15
N ASP A 8 -11.35 -1.28 -11.39
CA ASP A 8 -10.98 -2.51 -12.10
C ASP A 8 -11.49 -3.75 -11.36
N ALA A 9 -11.25 -3.85 -10.06
CA ALA A 9 -11.71 -4.96 -9.23
C ALA A 9 -13.25 -5.08 -9.24
N ALA A 10 -13.96 -3.96 -9.21
CA ALA A 10 -15.42 -3.95 -9.36
C ALA A 10 -15.84 -4.51 -10.73
N ARG A 11 -15.23 -4.04 -11.83
CA ARG A 11 -15.50 -4.56 -13.18
C ARG A 11 -15.27 -6.07 -13.27
N ILE A 12 -14.14 -6.56 -12.75
CA ILE A 12 -13.78 -7.99 -12.69
C ILE A 12 -14.89 -8.80 -12.01
N ALA A 13 -15.39 -8.31 -10.87
CA ALA A 13 -16.46 -8.97 -10.14
C ALA A 13 -17.80 -8.97 -10.91
N HIS A 14 -18.13 -7.87 -11.61
CA HIS A 14 -19.35 -7.78 -12.42
C HIS A 14 -19.31 -8.72 -13.63
N GLU A 15 -18.12 -9.04 -14.15
CA GLU A 15 -17.91 -10.02 -15.21
C GLU A 15 -18.00 -11.47 -14.70
N GLY A 16 -18.18 -11.70 -13.40
CA GLY A 16 -18.29 -13.04 -12.82
C GLY A 16 -16.98 -13.85 -12.83
N ARG A 17 -15.84 -13.17 -12.97
CA ARG A 17 -14.51 -13.82 -13.01
C ARG A 17 -13.69 -13.49 -11.77
N ALA A 18 -12.77 -14.38 -11.41
CA ALA A 18 -11.70 -14.05 -10.48
C ALA A 18 -10.64 -13.14 -11.16
N PRO A 19 -9.93 -12.30 -10.42
CA PRO A 19 -8.76 -11.61 -10.95
C PRO A 19 -7.67 -12.63 -11.33
N THR A 20 -6.92 -12.35 -12.39
CA THR A 20 -5.71 -13.12 -12.71
C THR A 20 -4.67 -12.94 -11.60
N LEU A 21 -3.66 -13.81 -11.57
CA LEU A 21 -2.56 -13.70 -10.61
C LEU A 21 -1.86 -12.33 -10.72
N GLU A 22 -1.56 -11.89 -11.94
CA GLU A 22 -0.93 -10.60 -12.19
C GLU A 22 -1.82 -9.42 -11.74
N GLU A 23 -3.12 -9.46 -12.04
CA GLU A 23 -4.08 -8.42 -11.58
C GLU A 23 -4.10 -8.33 -10.06
N LYS A 24 -4.18 -9.47 -9.38
CA LYS A 24 -4.17 -9.55 -7.91
C LYS A 24 -2.87 -8.99 -7.32
N LEU A 25 -1.72 -9.35 -7.90
CA LEU A 25 -0.41 -8.87 -7.44
C LEU A 25 -0.21 -7.38 -7.74
N ARG A 26 -0.72 -6.88 -8.89
CA ARG A 26 -0.72 -5.45 -9.22
C ARG A 26 -1.46 -4.64 -8.17
N PHE A 27 -2.64 -5.08 -7.76
CA PHE A 27 -3.43 -4.40 -6.72
C PHE A 27 -2.66 -4.34 -5.40
N LYS A 28 -2.05 -5.44 -4.97
CA LYS A 28 -1.24 -5.49 -3.74
C LYS A 28 -0.03 -4.55 -3.81
N ARG A 29 0.74 -4.60 -4.90
CA ARG A 29 1.88 -3.70 -5.16
C ARG A 29 1.45 -2.24 -5.08
N ASN A 30 0.33 -1.90 -5.72
CA ASN A 30 -0.16 -0.53 -5.76
C ASN A 30 -0.54 -0.02 -4.37
N VAL A 31 -1.21 -0.84 -3.55
CA VAL A 31 -1.51 -0.49 -2.16
C VAL A 31 -0.22 -0.27 -1.35
N ALA A 32 0.76 -1.16 -1.47
CA ALA A 32 2.05 -1.00 -0.77
C ALA A 32 2.76 0.31 -1.17
N TYR A 33 2.85 0.60 -2.47
CA TYR A 33 3.46 1.86 -2.94
C TYR A 33 2.69 3.09 -2.47
N ALA A 34 1.35 3.06 -2.46
CA ALA A 34 0.55 4.15 -1.95
C ALA A 34 0.78 4.38 -0.44
N MET A 35 0.96 3.32 0.34
CA MET A 35 1.29 3.43 1.77
C MET A 35 2.64 4.07 2.02
N GLU A 36 3.68 3.72 1.26
CA GLU A 36 4.96 4.41 1.35
C GLU A 36 4.83 5.92 1.08
N ARG A 37 4.11 6.31 0.02
CA ARG A 37 3.92 7.73 -0.31
C ARG A 37 3.13 8.47 0.78
N CYS A 38 2.14 7.82 1.39
CA CYS A 38 1.42 8.38 2.53
C CYS A 38 2.32 8.55 3.76
N THR A 39 3.19 7.59 4.05
CA THR A 39 4.16 7.67 5.15
C THR A 39 5.13 8.84 4.92
N GLU A 40 5.72 8.95 3.74
CA GLU A 40 6.61 10.07 3.40
C GLU A 40 5.92 11.45 3.51
N ALA A 41 4.66 11.54 3.08
CA ALA A 41 3.89 12.77 3.20
C ALA A 41 3.69 13.16 4.68
N VAL A 42 3.34 12.19 5.53
CA VAL A 42 3.18 12.41 6.96
C VAL A 42 4.50 12.78 7.63
N ASP A 43 5.61 12.14 7.25
CA ASP A 43 6.95 12.47 7.73
C ASP A 43 7.35 13.90 7.40
N THR A 44 7.12 14.29 6.15
CA THR A 44 7.40 15.65 5.67
C THR A 44 6.61 16.70 6.47
N LEU A 45 5.32 16.43 6.72
CA LEU A 45 4.47 17.33 7.50
C LEU A 45 4.88 17.38 8.97
N HIS A 46 5.24 16.24 9.57
CA HIS A 46 5.71 16.18 10.96
C HIS A 46 7.06 16.92 11.12
N ALA A 47 7.99 16.76 10.18
CA ALA A 47 9.25 17.49 10.16
C ALA A 47 9.02 19.02 10.07
N LEU A 48 8.08 19.46 9.23
CA LEU A 48 7.72 20.88 9.11
C LEU A 48 7.10 21.46 10.40
N ALA A 49 6.33 20.67 11.14
CA ALA A 49 5.74 21.09 12.41
C ALA A 49 6.79 21.38 13.50
N GLY A 50 7.99 20.80 13.37
CA GLY A 50 9.08 20.95 14.33
C GLY A 50 8.69 20.50 15.74
N ALA A 51 9.31 21.10 16.76
CA ALA A 51 9.05 20.74 18.16
C ALA A 51 7.59 20.95 18.59
N ASN A 52 6.82 21.83 17.92
CA ASN A 52 5.41 22.02 18.21
C ASN A 52 4.56 20.80 17.83
N GLY A 53 5.05 19.96 16.92
CA GLY A 53 4.33 18.78 16.45
C GLY A 53 4.04 17.76 17.56
N ILE A 54 4.78 17.78 18.66
CA ILE A 54 4.69 16.80 19.76
C ILE A 54 3.46 16.98 20.65
N TYR A 55 2.84 18.16 20.68
CA TYR A 55 1.77 18.45 21.62
C TYR A 55 0.42 17.93 21.14
N ASP A 56 -0.37 17.35 22.05
CA ASP A 56 -1.70 16.78 21.75
C ASP A 56 -2.74 17.78 21.24
N ARG A 57 -2.50 19.09 21.43
CA ARG A 57 -3.33 20.14 20.83
C ARG A 57 -3.27 20.15 19.29
N TYR A 58 -2.27 19.50 18.70
CA TYR A 58 -2.11 19.35 17.26
C TYR A 58 -2.28 17.87 16.85
N PRO A 59 -2.96 17.59 15.73
CA PRO A 59 -3.19 16.20 15.31
C PRO A 59 -1.94 15.51 14.75
N ILE A 60 -0.87 16.26 14.45
CA ILE A 60 0.25 15.78 13.60
C ILE A 60 1.03 14.62 14.23
N GLN A 61 1.34 14.65 15.53
CA GLN A 61 2.01 13.51 16.19
C GLN A 61 1.15 12.25 16.19
N ARG A 62 -0.18 12.39 16.28
CA ARG A 62 -1.09 11.25 16.20
C ARG A 62 -1.12 10.69 14.78
N LEU A 63 -1.23 11.54 13.77
CA LEU A 63 -1.18 11.10 12.37
C LEU A 63 0.13 10.39 12.04
N PHE A 64 1.26 10.91 12.54
CA PHE A 64 2.58 10.28 12.42
C PHE A 64 2.59 8.86 13.01
N ARG A 65 2.19 8.72 14.28
CA ARG A 65 2.16 7.42 14.96
C ARG A 65 1.18 6.44 14.31
N ASP A 66 -0.03 6.90 13.98
CA ASP A 66 -1.08 6.07 13.38
C ASP A 66 -0.65 5.58 11.99
N GLN A 67 -0.02 6.44 11.16
CA GLN A 67 0.49 6.06 9.84
C GLN A 67 1.63 5.03 9.94
N HIS A 68 2.56 5.18 10.87
CA HIS A 68 3.64 4.20 11.05
C HIS A 68 3.13 2.86 11.57
N ALA A 69 2.16 2.88 12.49
CA ALA A 69 1.51 1.66 12.96
C ALA A 69 0.79 0.94 11.81
N LEU A 70 0.10 1.69 10.95
CA LEU A 70 -0.55 1.13 9.76
C LEU A 70 0.48 0.56 8.78
N ALA A 71 1.54 1.30 8.46
CA ALA A 71 2.57 0.91 7.50
C ALA A 71 3.33 -0.37 7.91
N ALA A 72 3.36 -0.70 9.21
CA ALA A 72 3.94 -1.93 9.71
C ALA A 72 3.13 -3.21 9.36
N HIS A 73 1.92 -3.07 8.80
CA HIS A 73 1.14 -4.22 8.36
C HIS A 73 1.78 -4.89 7.12
N ILE A 74 2.02 -6.21 7.18
CA ILE A 74 2.72 -6.98 6.13
C ILE A 74 2.13 -6.80 4.71
N GLY A 75 0.82 -6.59 4.61
CA GLY A 75 0.15 -6.33 3.33
C GLY A 75 0.58 -5.02 2.65
N PHE A 76 1.22 -4.11 3.36
CA PHE A 76 1.65 -2.80 2.87
C PHE A 76 3.16 -2.68 2.67
N SER A 77 3.93 -3.73 2.98
CA SER A 77 5.38 -3.78 2.72
C SER A 77 5.68 -3.84 1.22
N TRP A 78 6.43 -2.86 0.71
CA TRP A 78 6.89 -2.86 -0.68
C TRP A 78 7.74 -4.09 -1.00
N ASP A 79 8.68 -4.44 -0.14
CA ASP A 79 9.54 -5.62 -0.33
C ASP A 79 8.72 -6.91 -0.47
N THR A 80 7.62 -7.02 0.25
CA THR A 80 6.74 -8.20 0.20
C THR A 80 5.85 -8.20 -1.05
N GLN A 81 5.36 -7.04 -1.51
CA GLN A 81 4.37 -6.97 -2.59
C GLN A 81 4.97 -6.69 -3.98
N GLY A 82 6.10 -6.00 -4.06
CA GLY A 82 6.72 -5.54 -5.30
C GLY A 82 7.37 -6.68 -6.09
N GLY A 83 8.20 -7.50 -5.42
CA GLY A 83 8.91 -8.62 -6.03
C GLY A 83 8.01 -9.64 -6.71
N PRO A 84 6.97 -10.17 -6.03
CA PRO A 84 6.03 -11.11 -6.64
C PRO A 84 5.34 -10.59 -7.90
N TRP A 85 4.88 -9.33 -7.90
CA TRP A 85 4.29 -8.74 -9.10
C TRP A 85 5.30 -8.64 -10.24
N ALA A 86 6.52 -8.17 -9.95
CA ALA A 86 7.57 -8.03 -10.96
C ALA A 86 7.96 -9.38 -11.57
N LEU A 87 8.04 -10.44 -10.76
CA LEU A 87 8.31 -11.80 -11.24
C LEU A 87 7.27 -12.25 -12.27
N VAL A 88 5.99 -12.12 -11.94
CA VAL A 88 4.89 -12.53 -12.84
C VAL A 88 4.82 -11.65 -14.09
N ALA A 89 4.98 -10.33 -13.94
CA ALA A 89 4.96 -9.39 -15.07
C ALA A 89 6.11 -9.64 -16.07
N LEU A 90 7.23 -10.21 -15.62
CA LEU A 90 8.37 -10.60 -16.45
C LEU A 90 8.26 -12.05 -16.98
N GLY A 91 7.13 -12.71 -16.80
CA GLY A 91 6.87 -14.07 -17.30
C GLY A 91 7.32 -15.20 -16.37
N GLY A 92 7.67 -14.89 -15.12
CA GLY A 92 7.97 -15.88 -14.09
C GLY A 92 6.71 -16.46 -13.43
N GLU A 93 6.88 -17.56 -12.72
CA GLU A 93 5.82 -18.21 -11.95
C GLU A 93 5.90 -17.83 -10.48
N PHE A 94 4.76 -17.48 -9.87
CA PHE A 94 4.68 -17.16 -8.44
C PHE A 94 3.68 -18.07 -7.73
N ALA A 95 4.14 -18.72 -6.67
CA ALA A 95 3.31 -19.44 -5.69
C ALA A 95 3.41 -18.73 -4.34
N SER A 96 2.28 -18.54 -3.67
CA SER A 96 2.26 -17.94 -2.33
C SER A 96 2.89 -18.92 -1.34
N PRO A 97 3.83 -18.53 -0.48
CA PRO A 97 4.39 -19.45 0.52
C PRO A 97 3.39 -19.82 1.63
N THR A 98 2.22 -19.17 1.66
CA THR A 98 1.16 -19.36 2.66
C THR A 98 -0.14 -19.93 2.08
N MET A 99 -0.19 -20.26 0.79
CA MET A 99 -1.32 -20.96 0.15
C MET A 99 -0.79 -22.05 -0.76
#